data_AF-W5N8M6-F1
#
_entry.id   AF-W5N8M6-F1
#
_cell.length_a   1.000
_cell.length_b   1.000
_cell.length_c   1.000
_cell.angle_alpha   90.00
_cell.angle_beta   90.00
_cell.angle_gamma   90.00
#
_symmetry.space_group_name_H-M   'P 1'
#
loop_
_entity.id
_entity.type
_entity.pdbx_description
1 polymer ?
#
loop_
_entity_poly.entity_id
_entity_poly.type
_entity_poly.pdbx_seq_one_letter_code
_entity_poly.pdbx_strand_id
1 'polypeptide(L)'
;KVPLVLALAVWILELSGAQGPREGVTLQALHCPECERIHCTPKRALKLQCKGGITTGICGCCPVCARIAGESCGGKWDYLGKCDEGLSCVYQDLREQESTGELKGICTEVLQMGEEEKEEVCRPQCTWEFCRDNPSEICSARAVVLESRDCQGRCQHTSCSSCFVIQQPRCHEACPSSSDLPCLRRFGRCVHRGFGQSQEPACHQGLQTNAEGFFVCLVPSCSSTA
;
A
#
# COMPACT_ATOMS: atom_id res chain seq x y z
N LYS A 1 91.04 27.14 -20.15
CA LYS A 1 90.29 25.90 -19.78
C LYS A 1 89.49 26.25 -18.53
N VAL A 2 88.17 25.94 -18.54
CA VAL A 2 87.11 26.49 -17.64
C VAL A 2 86.75 27.93 -18.08
N PRO A 3 85.47 28.35 -18.21
CA PRO A 3 84.36 28.05 -17.28
C PRO A 3 82.92 27.86 -17.86
N LEU A 4 82.06 27.30 -16.98
CA LEU A 4 80.74 27.80 -16.55
C LEU A 4 79.67 28.18 -17.59
N VAL A 5 78.51 27.52 -17.53
CA VAL A 5 77.13 28.05 -17.40
C VAL A 5 76.17 26.91 -17.79
N LEU A 6 75.24 26.54 -16.91
CA LEU A 6 73.81 26.40 -17.23
C LEU A 6 73.08 25.86 -15.99
N ALA A 7 72.38 26.79 -15.34
CA ALA A 7 71.56 26.57 -14.17
C ALA A 7 70.12 26.22 -14.57
N LEU A 8 69.59 25.18 -13.89
CA LEU A 8 68.25 25.11 -13.26
C LEU A 8 67.01 25.45 -14.09
N ALA A 9 66.15 24.45 -14.31
CA ALA A 9 64.80 24.37 -13.72
C ALA A 9 64.00 23.21 -14.35
N VAL A 10 63.93 22.06 -13.68
CA VAL A 10 62.91 21.03 -13.97
C VAL A 10 62.06 20.90 -12.72
N TRP A 11 60.88 21.50 -12.78
CA TRP A 11 59.83 21.37 -11.79
C TRP A 11 59.23 19.97 -11.92
N ILE A 12 59.35 19.16 -10.87
CA ILE A 12 58.65 17.88 -10.74
C ILE A 12 57.27 18.19 -10.15
N LEU A 13 56.23 18.08 -10.98
CA LEU A 13 54.83 18.18 -10.55
C LEU A 13 54.33 16.79 -10.17
N GLU A 14 53.81 16.67 -8.95
CA GLU A 14 53.21 15.45 -8.42
C GLU A 14 51.95 15.05 -9.19
N LEU A 15 51.94 13.79 -9.67
CA LEU A 15 50.75 13.11 -10.18
C LEU A 15 49.87 12.67 -9.00
N SER A 16 49.16 13.60 -8.39
CA SER A 16 47.94 13.26 -7.65
C SER A 16 46.82 13.04 -8.68
N GLY A 17 46.49 11.77 -8.91
CA GLY A 17 45.31 11.37 -9.67
C GLY A 17 44.05 11.83 -8.95
N ALA A 18 43.61 13.04 -9.24
CA ALA A 18 42.28 13.51 -8.91
C ALA A 18 41.28 12.71 -9.75
N GLN A 19 40.69 11.67 -9.14
CA GLN A 19 39.44 11.09 -9.62
C GLN A 19 38.41 12.22 -9.56
N GLY A 20 38.14 12.84 -10.70
CA GLY A 20 36.99 13.71 -10.86
C GLY A 20 35.74 12.96 -10.40
N PRO A 21 34.76 13.65 -9.78
CA PRO A 21 33.47 13.02 -9.54
C PRO A 21 32.99 12.48 -10.87
N ARG A 22 32.78 11.16 -10.94
CA ARG A 22 31.95 10.58 -11.98
C ARG A 22 30.61 11.28 -11.81
N GLU A 23 30.31 12.22 -12.70
CA GLU A 23 28.98 12.75 -12.85
C GLU A 23 28.11 11.54 -13.16
N GLY A 24 27.47 11.03 -12.11
CA GLY A 24 26.37 10.10 -12.27
C GLY A 24 25.41 10.78 -13.20
N VAL A 25 25.14 10.15 -14.34
CA VAL A 25 24.07 10.58 -15.23
C VAL A 25 22.82 10.61 -14.36
N THR A 26 22.41 11.82 -13.97
CA THR A 26 21.10 12.03 -13.36
C THR A 26 20.11 11.65 -14.44
N LEU A 27 19.63 10.41 -14.41
CA LEU A 27 18.53 9.97 -15.23
C LEU A 27 17.32 10.79 -14.76
N GLN A 28 17.11 11.95 -15.38
CA GLN A 28 15.89 12.71 -15.18
C GLN A 28 14.76 11.80 -15.68
N ALA A 29 13.90 11.38 -14.75
CA ALA A 29 12.67 10.71 -15.12
C ALA A 29 11.88 11.65 -16.03
N LEU A 30 11.38 11.12 -17.14
CA LEU A 30 10.50 11.88 -18.01
C LEU A 30 9.21 12.15 -17.25
N HIS A 31 8.96 13.42 -16.91
CA HIS A 31 7.73 13.85 -16.26
C HIS A 31 6.79 14.47 -17.29
N CYS A 32 5.53 14.10 -17.22
CA CYS A 32 4.50 14.75 -18.00
C CYS A 32 4.22 16.16 -17.48
N PRO A 33 4.03 17.15 -18.37
CA PRO A 33 3.62 18.49 -17.96
C PRO A 33 2.17 18.47 -17.46
N GLU A 34 1.77 19.56 -16.79
CA GLU A 34 0.37 19.82 -16.42
C GLU A 34 -0.54 19.74 -17.66
N CYS A 35 -1.74 19.19 -17.46
CA CYS A 35 -2.73 18.97 -18.51
C CYS A 35 -3.03 20.20 -19.37
N GLU A 36 -3.03 21.38 -18.76
CA GLU A 36 -3.30 22.66 -19.40
C GLU A 36 -2.26 23.02 -20.48
N ARG A 37 -1.06 22.44 -20.37
CA ARG A 37 0.05 22.61 -21.32
C ARG A 37 0.05 21.53 -22.42
N ILE A 38 -0.91 20.60 -22.41
CA ILE A 38 -1.01 19.50 -23.37
C ILE A 38 -2.14 19.78 -24.38
N HIS A 39 -1.79 19.78 -25.66
CA HIS A 39 -2.76 19.96 -26.73
C HIS A 39 -3.35 18.61 -27.19
N CYS A 40 -4.60 18.37 -26.82
CA CYS A 40 -5.32 17.14 -27.19
C CYS A 40 -6.14 17.28 -28.48
N THR A 41 -6.11 16.25 -29.31
CA THR A 41 -6.93 16.14 -30.52
C THR A 41 -7.58 14.76 -30.60
N PRO A 42 -8.92 14.65 -30.44
CA PRO A 42 -9.86 15.69 -30.06
C PRO A 42 -9.71 16.11 -28.60
N LYS A 43 -10.04 17.36 -28.27
CA LYS A 43 -10.06 17.82 -26.87
C LYS A 43 -11.15 17.15 -26.02
N ARG A 44 -12.26 16.74 -26.64
CA ARG A 44 -13.42 16.19 -25.93
C ARG A 44 -13.59 14.72 -26.26
N ALA A 45 -13.72 13.90 -25.22
CA ALA A 45 -14.03 12.48 -25.27
C ALA A 45 -15.22 12.18 -26.20
N LEU A 46 -16.30 12.95 -26.11
CA LEU A 46 -17.53 12.80 -26.91
C LEU A 46 -17.33 12.86 -28.44
N LYS A 47 -16.18 13.36 -28.93
CA LYS A 47 -15.85 13.39 -30.36
C LYS A 47 -15.14 12.13 -30.85
N LEU A 48 -14.71 11.25 -29.94
CA LEU A 48 -14.11 9.97 -30.30
C LEU A 48 -15.21 8.96 -30.63
N GLN A 49 -15.01 8.24 -31.73
CA GLN A 49 -15.84 7.09 -32.09
C GLN A 49 -15.06 5.82 -31.76
N CYS A 50 -15.14 5.40 -30.50
CA CYS A 50 -14.39 4.25 -29.99
C CYS A 50 -15.22 2.96 -30.13
N LYS A 51 -14.54 1.85 -30.43
CA LYS A 51 -15.14 0.51 -30.36
C LYS A 51 -15.41 0.10 -28.91
N GLY A 52 -14.48 0.45 -28.02
CA GLY A 52 -14.62 0.33 -26.57
C GLY A 52 -14.91 1.68 -25.91
N GLY A 53 -14.65 1.77 -24.61
CA GLY A 53 -14.72 2.98 -23.83
C GLY A 53 -13.62 4.00 -24.15
N ILE A 54 -13.61 5.06 -23.34
CA ILE A 54 -12.67 6.19 -23.47
C ILE A 54 -11.73 6.17 -22.27
N THR A 55 -10.44 6.20 -22.55
CA THR A 55 -9.37 6.28 -21.55
C THR A 55 -8.48 7.49 -21.85
N THR A 56 -7.35 7.59 -21.19
CA THR A 56 -6.37 8.68 -21.35
C THR A 56 -5.07 8.16 -21.97
N GLY A 57 -4.40 9.00 -22.76
CA GLY A 57 -3.07 8.70 -23.29
C GLY A 57 -1.96 8.64 -22.22
N ILE A 58 -0.71 8.57 -22.68
CA ILE A 58 0.51 8.37 -21.86
C ILE A 58 0.58 9.30 -20.65
N CYS A 59 0.29 10.59 -20.84
CA CYS A 59 0.33 11.60 -19.78
C CYS A 59 -0.96 11.72 -18.95
N GLY A 60 -1.93 10.82 -19.12
CA GLY A 60 -3.17 10.85 -18.35
C GLY A 60 -4.12 12.00 -18.69
N CYS A 61 -3.84 12.76 -19.76
CA CYS A 61 -4.58 13.99 -20.05
C CYS A 61 -5.55 13.87 -21.24
N CYS A 62 -5.05 13.44 -22.39
CA CYS A 62 -5.84 13.45 -23.61
C CYS A 62 -6.76 12.24 -23.69
N PRO A 63 -8.04 12.42 -24.06
CA PRO A 63 -8.94 11.31 -24.25
C PRO A 63 -8.50 10.49 -25.48
N VAL A 64 -8.47 9.18 -25.33
CA VAL A 64 -8.14 8.20 -26.38
C VAL A 64 -9.08 6.99 -26.26
N CYS A 65 -9.21 6.20 -27.31
CA CYS A 65 -9.99 4.97 -27.23
C CYS A 65 -9.27 3.91 -26.41
N ALA A 66 -10.02 3.26 -25.51
CA ALA A 66 -9.53 2.10 -24.79
C ALA A 66 -9.41 0.89 -25.74
N ARG A 67 -8.49 -0.02 -25.40
CA ARG A 67 -8.21 -1.24 -26.15
C ARG A 67 -9.20 -2.33 -25.75
N ILE A 68 -9.87 -2.93 -26.72
CA ILE A 68 -10.83 -4.00 -26.50
C ILE A 68 -10.14 -5.35 -26.36
N ALA A 69 -10.88 -6.39 -25.96
CA ALA A 69 -10.35 -7.73 -25.77
C ALA A 69 -9.62 -8.23 -27.04
N GLY A 70 -8.44 -8.81 -26.86
CA GLY A 70 -7.57 -9.28 -27.94
C GLY A 70 -6.67 -8.22 -28.56
N GLU A 71 -6.85 -6.92 -28.25
CA GLU A 71 -5.95 -5.87 -28.74
C GLU A 71 -4.69 -5.74 -27.89
N SER A 72 -3.60 -5.24 -28.50
CA SER A 72 -2.35 -5.01 -27.79
C SER A 72 -2.40 -3.81 -26.86
N CYS A 73 -1.74 -3.93 -25.71
CA CYS A 73 -1.72 -2.94 -24.64
C CYS A 73 -0.34 -2.85 -23.97
N GLY A 74 -0.16 -1.84 -23.11
CA GLY A 74 1.06 -1.64 -22.35
C GLY A 74 2.17 -0.97 -23.16
N GLY A 75 3.36 -1.54 -23.14
CA GLY A 75 4.58 -0.87 -23.60
C GLY A 75 5.09 0.14 -22.57
N LYS A 76 6.25 0.74 -22.83
CA LYS A 76 6.81 1.76 -21.93
C LYS A 76 5.83 2.95 -21.84
N TRP A 77 5.35 3.26 -20.64
CA TRP A 77 4.36 4.32 -20.39
C TRP A 77 2.99 4.12 -21.06
N ASP A 78 2.59 2.89 -21.34
CA ASP A 78 1.30 2.56 -21.98
C ASP A 78 1.15 3.14 -23.40
N TYR A 79 2.26 3.33 -24.13
CA TYR A 79 2.20 3.87 -25.50
C TYR A 79 1.40 2.98 -26.47
N LEU A 80 1.28 1.68 -26.20
CA LEU A 80 0.46 0.75 -26.99
C LEU A 80 -1.03 0.89 -26.65
N GLY A 81 -1.36 1.52 -25.53
CA GLY A 81 -2.72 1.80 -25.08
C GLY A 81 -3.11 1.06 -23.80
N LYS A 82 -4.20 1.53 -23.20
CA LYS A 82 -4.80 0.97 -21.98
C LYS A 82 -6.05 0.18 -22.35
N CYS A 83 -6.27 -0.93 -21.66
CA CYS A 83 -7.45 -1.77 -21.88
C CYS A 83 -8.74 -1.08 -21.43
N ASP A 84 -9.84 -1.50 -22.03
CA ASP A 84 -11.19 -1.04 -21.70
C ASP A 84 -11.64 -1.51 -20.31
N GLU A 85 -12.73 -0.94 -19.82
CA GLU A 85 -13.30 -1.30 -18.53
C GLU A 85 -13.60 -2.81 -18.46
N GLY A 86 -13.16 -3.46 -17.37
CA GLY A 86 -13.29 -4.91 -17.18
C GLY A 86 -12.20 -5.77 -17.82
N LEU A 87 -11.26 -5.16 -18.55
CA LEU A 87 -10.12 -5.86 -19.17
C LEU A 87 -8.80 -5.52 -18.47
N SER A 88 -7.84 -6.44 -18.48
CA SER A 88 -6.48 -6.21 -18.00
C SER A 88 -5.45 -6.51 -19.08
N CYS A 89 -4.32 -5.82 -19.01
CA CYS A 89 -3.21 -6.01 -19.92
C CYS A 89 -2.33 -7.17 -19.47
N VAL A 90 -2.44 -8.32 -20.13
CA VAL A 90 -1.67 -9.52 -19.80
C VAL A 90 -0.43 -9.60 -20.69
N TYR A 91 0.75 -9.57 -20.07
CA TYR A 91 2.03 -9.75 -20.73
C TYR A 91 2.34 -11.25 -20.85
N GLN A 92 2.71 -11.70 -22.05
CA GLN A 92 3.17 -13.09 -22.23
C GLN A 92 4.61 -13.21 -21.70
N ASP A 93 4.90 -14.27 -20.94
CA ASP A 93 6.18 -14.47 -20.27
C ASP A 93 7.36 -14.46 -21.27
N LEU A 94 8.24 -13.47 -21.13
CA LEU A 94 9.41 -13.23 -21.96
C LEU A 94 10.54 -14.22 -21.67
N ARG A 95 10.38 -15.49 -22.08
CA ARG A 95 11.52 -16.43 -22.16
C ARG A 95 12.34 -16.33 -23.45
N GLU A 96 11.88 -15.58 -24.45
CA GLU A 96 12.63 -15.36 -25.68
C GLU A 96 12.43 -13.93 -26.21
N GLN A 97 13.08 -12.96 -25.56
CA GLN A 97 13.54 -11.74 -26.26
C GLN A 97 14.56 -11.00 -25.39
N GLU A 98 15.79 -11.52 -25.41
CA GLU A 98 16.95 -10.70 -25.06
C GLU A 98 17.09 -9.54 -26.07
N SER A 99 17.24 -8.34 -25.50
CA SER A 99 18.12 -7.25 -25.94
C SER A 99 17.51 -5.90 -26.33
N THR A 100 16.23 -5.76 -26.70
CA THR A 100 15.63 -4.41 -26.96
C THR A 100 14.09 -4.29 -26.84
N GLY A 101 13.35 -5.34 -26.50
CA GLY A 101 11.88 -5.41 -26.74
C GLY A 101 10.99 -4.88 -25.62
N GLU A 102 10.12 -3.93 -25.95
CA GLU A 102 9.12 -3.32 -25.08
C GLU A 102 8.11 -4.37 -24.54
N LEU A 103 7.80 -4.35 -23.22
CA LEU A 103 6.77 -5.22 -22.64
C LEU A 103 5.41 -4.93 -23.29
N LYS A 104 5.01 -5.74 -24.27
CA LYS A 104 3.73 -5.69 -24.95
C LYS A 104 2.80 -6.76 -24.39
N GLY A 105 1.62 -6.37 -23.97
CA GLY A 105 0.57 -7.28 -23.51
C GLY A 105 -0.61 -7.33 -24.48
N ILE A 106 -1.60 -8.15 -24.12
CA ILE A 106 -2.90 -8.26 -24.79
C ILE A 106 -4.01 -8.02 -23.76
N CYS A 107 -5.05 -7.28 -24.14
CA CYS A 107 -6.22 -7.07 -23.29
C CYS A 107 -7.04 -8.34 -23.20
N THR A 108 -7.23 -8.85 -21.99
CA THR A 108 -8.06 -10.02 -21.72
C THR A 108 -9.08 -9.71 -20.65
N GLU A 109 -10.23 -10.38 -20.71
CA GLU A 109 -11.18 -10.35 -19.61
C GLU A 109 -10.49 -10.90 -18.36
N VAL A 110 -10.50 -10.10 -17.30
CA VAL A 110 -10.18 -10.64 -15.99
C VAL A 110 -11.44 -11.38 -15.57
N LEU A 111 -11.46 -12.71 -15.74
CA LEU A 111 -12.30 -13.51 -14.86
C LEU A 111 -11.92 -13.03 -13.47
N GLN A 112 -12.85 -12.37 -12.78
CA GLN A 112 -12.66 -11.94 -11.40
C GLN A 112 -12.30 -13.21 -10.62
N MET A 113 -11.01 -13.50 -10.49
CA MET A 113 -10.52 -14.45 -9.52
C MET A 113 -10.93 -13.83 -8.19
N GLY A 114 -11.91 -14.51 -7.61
CA GLY A 114 -12.92 -13.90 -6.79
C GLY A 114 -12.37 -13.30 -5.51
N GLU A 115 -13.24 -12.53 -4.88
CA GLU A 115 -13.14 -12.15 -3.48
C GLU A 115 -12.93 -13.36 -2.54
N GLU A 116 -13.10 -14.60 -3.03
CA GLU A 116 -12.90 -15.88 -2.34
C GLU A 116 -11.41 -16.26 -2.11
N GLU A 117 -10.48 -16.02 -3.04
CA GLU A 117 -9.05 -16.37 -2.84
C GLU A 117 -8.40 -15.53 -1.72
N LYS A 118 -8.95 -14.34 -1.46
CA LYS A 118 -8.46 -13.39 -0.46
C LYS A 118 -8.90 -13.77 0.96
N GLU A 119 -9.90 -14.63 1.09
CA GLU A 119 -10.45 -15.11 2.37
C GLU A 119 -9.68 -16.33 2.88
N GLU A 120 -9.19 -17.20 1.99
CA GLU A 120 -8.39 -18.39 2.38
C GLU A 120 -7.02 -18.03 2.95
N VAL A 121 -6.41 -16.94 2.47
CA VAL A 121 -5.07 -16.48 2.91
C VAL A 121 -5.05 -15.98 4.36
N CYS A 122 -6.19 -15.56 4.93
CA CYS A 122 -6.28 -15.05 6.31
C CYS A 122 -6.97 -16.05 7.26
N ARG A 123 -6.72 -17.36 7.10
CA ARG A 123 -7.26 -18.41 7.98
C ARG A 123 -6.13 -19.13 8.74
N PRO A 124 -6.39 -19.62 9.96
CA PRO A 124 -7.65 -19.49 10.72
C PRO A 124 -7.87 -18.07 11.26
N GLN A 125 -9.12 -17.68 11.55
CA GLN A 125 -9.41 -16.41 12.20
C GLN A 125 -9.18 -16.50 13.71
N CYS A 126 -8.68 -15.42 14.31
CA CYS A 126 -8.58 -15.34 15.77
C CYS A 126 -9.99 -15.15 16.37
N THR A 127 -10.65 -16.25 16.71
CA THR A 127 -11.87 -16.23 17.54
C THR A 127 -11.55 -16.63 18.97
N TRP A 128 -12.44 -16.28 19.89
CA TRP A 128 -12.33 -16.69 21.29
C TRP A 128 -12.22 -18.21 21.42
N GLU A 129 -13.09 -18.96 20.74
CA GLU A 129 -13.13 -20.42 20.79
C GLU A 129 -11.84 -21.02 20.23
N PHE A 130 -11.40 -20.52 19.06
CA PHE A 130 -10.19 -21.02 18.41
C PHE A 130 -8.95 -20.81 19.29
N CYS A 131 -8.77 -19.60 19.82
CA CYS A 131 -7.59 -19.28 20.62
C CYS A 131 -7.60 -19.86 22.03
N ARG A 132 -8.78 -20.07 22.62
CA ARG A 132 -8.90 -20.80 23.88
C ARG A 132 -8.41 -22.24 23.74
N ASP A 133 -8.77 -22.89 22.64
CA ASP A 133 -8.44 -24.29 22.41
C ASP A 133 -7.01 -24.45 21.81
N ASN A 134 -6.46 -23.39 21.23
CA ASN A 134 -5.16 -23.37 20.54
C ASN A 134 -4.29 -22.15 20.94
N PRO A 135 -3.75 -22.09 22.17
CA PRO A 135 -3.15 -20.87 22.72
C PRO A 135 -1.85 -20.42 22.05
N SER A 136 -1.14 -21.30 21.33
CA SER A 136 0.12 -20.97 20.67
C SER A 136 0.02 -20.84 19.15
N GLU A 137 -1.14 -21.15 18.57
CA GLU A 137 -1.33 -21.11 17.12
C GLU A 137 -1.34 -19.68 16.58
N ILE A 138 -0.99 -19.56 15.29
CA ILE A 138 -1.04 -18.30 14.55
C ILE A 138 -2.41 -18.19 13.88
N CYS A 139 -3.04 -17.02 14.02
CA CYS A 139 -4.35 -16.74 13.46
C CYS A 139 -4.41 -15.31 12.91
N SER A 140 -5.40 -15.03 12.06
CA SER A 140 -5.67 -13.69 11.53
C SER A 140 -6.48 -12.87 12.53
N ALA A 141 -5.88 -11.80 13.05
CA ALA A 141 -6.58 -10.86 13.93
C ALA A 141 -7.31 -9.75 13.16
N ARG A 142 -7.53 -9.89 11.84
CA ARG A 142 -8.12 -8.85 10.99
C ARG A 142 -9.37 -8.18 11.58
N ALA A 143 -10.24 -8.95 12.26
CA ALA A 143 -11.49 -8.45 12.83
C ALA A 143 -11.41 -8.11 14.33
N VAL A 144 -10.33 -8.50 15.02
CA VAL A 144 -10.21 -8.41 16.49
C VAL A 144 -8.93 -7.71 16.93
N VAL A 145 -8.13 -7.18 15.99
CA VAL A 145 -6.91 -6.45 16.29
C VAL A 145 -7.24 -5.13 17.00
N LEU A 146 -6.56 -4.86 18.11
CA LEU A 146 -6.76 -3.60 18.84
C LEU A 146 -6.17 -2.39 18.09
N GLU A 147 -5.06 -2.57 17.38
CA GLU A 147 -4.43 -1.54 16.56
C GLU A 147 -3.76 -2.19 15.35
N SER A 148 -4.20 -1.84 14.13
CA SER A 148 -3.64 -2.43 12.91
C SER A 148 -2.25 -1.91 12.58
N ARG A 149 -1.38 -2.76 12.03
CA ARG A 149 -0.03 -2.41 11.57
C ARG A 149 0.08 -2.59 10.06
N ASP A 150 0.49 -1.55 9.34
CA ASP A 150 0.55 -1.58 7.86
C ASP A 150 1.47 -2.69 7.32
N CYS A 151 2.60 -2.95 7.98
CA CYS A 151 3.53 -4.01 7.57
C CYS A 151 2.98 -5.43 7.71
N GLN A 152 1.98 -5.63 8.58
CA GLN A 152 1.33 -6.94 8.79
C GLN A 152 0.25 -7.22 7.72
N GLY A 153 0.07 -6.29 6.77
CA GLY A 153 -0.88 -6.40 5.69
C GLY A 153 -2.32 -6.52 6.20
N ARG A 154 -3.20 -7.10 5.39
CA ARG A 154 -4.65 -7.11 5.72
C ARG A 154 -5.05 -8.15 6.77
N CYS A 155 -4.28 -9.23 6.92
CA CYS A 155 -4.64 -10.33 7.81
C CYS A 155 -4.25 -10.06 9.27
N GLN A 156 -3.29 -9.17 9.54
CA GLN A 156 -2.89 -8.81 10.90
C GLN A 156 -2.58 -10.07 11.73
N HIS A 157 -1.79 -11.00 11.18
CA HIS A 157 -1.53 -12.28 11.83
C HIS A 157 -0.83 -12.09 13.18
N THR A 158 -1.26 -12.86 14.18
CA THR A 158 -0.66 -12.86 15.52
C THR A 158 -0.82 -14.24 16.15
N SER A 159 -0.15 -14.47 17.28
CA SER A 159 -0.34 -15.68 18.07
C SER A 159 -1.55 -15.53 18.99
N CYS A 160 -2.32 -16.61 19.16
CA CYS A 160 -3.46 -16.64 20.08
C CYS A 160 -3.12 -16.24 21.52
N SER A 161 -1.87 -16.43 21.95
CA SER A 161 -1.39 -15.98 23.27
C SER A 161 -1.35 -14.45 23.41
N SER A 162 -1.40 -13.71 22.30
CA SER A 162 -1.47 -12.24 22.26
C SER A 162 -2.90 -11.72 22.31
N CYS A 163 -3.90 -12.60 22.43
CA CYS A 163 -5.31 -12.26 22.49
C CYS A 163 -5.85 -12.36 23.93
N PHE A 164 -6.77 -11.46 24.28
CA PHE A 164 -7.38 -11.40 25.60
C PHE A 164 -8.78 -10.77 25.56
N VAL A 165 -9.52 -10.93 26.66
CA VAL A 165 -10.85 -10.33 26.83
C VAL A 165 -10.74 -9.06 27.67
N ILE A 166 -11.16 -7.93 27.10
CA ILE A 166 -11.38 -6.70 27.84
C ILE A 166 -12.72 -6.81 28.55
N GLN A 167 -12.68 -6.96 29.88
CA GLN A 167 -13.88 -7.00 30.70
C GLN A 167 -14.56 -5.63 30.75
N GLN A 168 -15.88 -5.61 30.57
CA GLN A 168 -16.66 -4.40 30.75
C GLN A 168 -16.76 -4.05 32.25
N PRO A 169 -16.60 -2.77 32.64
CA PRO A 169 -16.77 -2.37 34.01
C PRO A 169 -18.22 -2.60 34.42
N ARG A 170 -18.42 -3.12 35.63
CA ARG A 170 -19.74 -3.40 36.19
C ARG A 170 -20.44 -2.11 36.62
N CYS A 171 -20.84 -1.31 35.65
CA CYS A 171 -21.62 -0.09 35.84
C CYS A 171 -23.10 -0.41 35.61
N HIS A 172 -23.88 -0.48 36.69
CA HIS A 172 -25.28 -0.90 36.68
C HIS A 172 -26.26 0.27 36.48
N GLU A 173 -25.78 1.46 36.10
CA GLU A 173 -26.62 2.65 35.97
C GLU A 173 -27.49 2.54 34.70
N ALA A 174 -28.76 2.18 34.88
CA ALA A 174 -29.76 2.24 33.84
C ALA A 174 -30.30 3.67 33.73
N CYS A 175 -29.97 4.38 32.65
CA CYS A 175 -30.50 5.71 32.43
C CYS A 175 -31.95 5.65 31.92
N PRO A 176 -32.90 6.41 32.49
CA PRO A 176 -34.31 6.34 32.13
C PRO A 176 -34.60 6.77 30.68
N SER A 177 -33.74 7.62 30.12
CA SER A 177 -33.80 8.06 28.72
C SER A 177 -32.39 8.33 28.19
N SER A 178 -32.25 8.31 26.86
CA SER A 178 -31.02 8.69 26.16
C SER A 178 -30.68 10.18 26.26
N SER A 179 -31.55 11.00 26.87
CA SER A 179 -31.40 12.44 27.04
C SER A 179 -31.09 12.87 28.48
N ASP A 180 -31.08 11.95 29.45
CA ASP A 180 -30.71 12.24 30.84
C ASP A 180 -29.19 12.45 30.96
N LEU A 181 -28.74 13.66 30.61
CA LEU A 181 -27.33 14.05 30.66
C LEU A 181 -26.69 13.86 32.04
N PRO A 182 -27.36 14.20 33.17
CA PRO A 182 -26.83 13.87 34.50
C PRO A 182 -26.57 12.38 34.72
N CYS A 183 -27.49 11.51 34.28
CA CYS A 183 -27.31 10.06 34.36
C CYS A 183 -26.17 9.57 33.48
N LEU A 184 -26.16 9.95 32.20
CA LEU A 184 -25.10 9.57 31.26
C LEU A 184 -23.72 9.99 31.75
N ARG A 185 -23.61 11.18 32.38
CA ARG A 185 -22.36 11.64 32.98
C ARG A 185 -21.95 10.83 34.22
N ARG A 186 -22.89 10.33 35.03
CA ARG A 186 -22.58 9.43 36.15
C ARG A 186 -22.07 8.08 35.63
N PHE A 187 -22.76 7.53 34.64
CA PHE A 187 -22.33 6.32 33.93
C PHE A 187 -20.93 6.47 33.34
N GLY A 188 -20.66 7.55 32.61
CA GLY A 188 -19.32 7.82 32.08
C GLY A 188 -18.24 7.93 33.17
N ARG A 189 -18.55 8.51 34.33
CA ARG A 189 -17.63 8.53 35.48
C ARG A 189 -17.42 7.15 36.09
N CYS A 190 -18.46 6.32 36.17
CA CYS A 190 -18.32 4.93 36.61
C CYS A 190 -17.38 4.16 35.68
N VAL A 191 -17.62 4.25 34.37
CA VAL A 191 -16.79 3.60 33.34
C VAL A 191 -15.34 4.06 33.42
N HIS A 192 -15.08 5.38 33.52
CA HIS A 192 -13.73 5.93 33.66
C HIS A 192 -13.00 5.45 34.92
N ARG A 193 -13.71 5.27 36.03
CA ARG A 193 -13.12 4.72 37.26
C ARG A 193 -12.84 3.21 37.12
N GLY A 194 -13.72 2.49 36.43
CA GLY A 194 -13.60 1.05 36.21
C GLY A 194 -12.42 0.66 35.31
N PHE A 195 -12.09 1.48 34.31
CA PHE A 195 -10.94 1.29 33.42
C PHE A 195 -9.66 2.03 33.88
N GLY A 196 -9.58 2.45 35.14
CA GLY A 196 -8.61 3.44 35.66
C GLY A 196 -7.20 3.44 35.02
N GLN A 197 -6.79 4.60 34.49
CA GLN A 197 -5.47 5.00 33.95
C GLN A 197 -4.74 4.06 32.96
N SER A 198 -5.23 2.86 32.71
CA SER A 198 -4.57 1.92 31.80
C SER A 198 -5.30 1.91 30.47
N GLN A 199 -4.58 2.38 29.45
CA GLN A 199 -4.91 2.42 28.02
C GLN A 199 -5.77 3.58 27.53
N GLU A 200 -5.28 4.11 26.40
CA GLU A 200 -5.95 5.10 25.56
C GLU A 200 -7.38 4.66 25.23
N PRO A 201 -8.33 5.60 25.06
CA PRO A 201 -9.69 5.29 24.68
C PRO A 201 -9.70 4.68 23.27
N ALA A 202 -9.65 3.36 23.21
CA ALA A 202 -9.69 2.58 22.00
C ALA A 202 -11.14 2.48 21.50
N CYS A 203 -11.63 3.53 20.85
CA CYS A 203 -12.92 3.52 20.15
C CYS A 203 -12.83 2.71 18.86
N HIS A 204 -12.96 1.37 18.94
CA HIS A 204 -12.91 0.51 17.77
C HIS A 204 -14.30 0.02 17.36
N GLN A 205 -14.61 0.17 16.07
CA GLN A 205 -15.80 -0.42 15.46
C GLN A 205 -15.52 -1.89 15.12
N GLY A 206 -16.40 -2.80 15.53
CA GLY A 206 -16.37 -4.19 15.09
C GLY A 206 -15.70 -5.20 16.02
N LEU A 207 -15.41 -4.84 17.28
CA LEU A 207 -14.92 -5.81 18.27
C LEU A 207 -15.96 -6.90 18.52
N GLN A 208 -15.52 -8.16 18.52
CA GLN A 208 -16.37 -9.28 18.88
C GLN A 208 -16.72 -9.22 20.37
N THR A 209 -18.02 -9.15 20.67
CA THR A 209 -18.56 -9.18 22.02
C THR A 209 -18.97 -10.60 22.40
N ASN A 210 -18.66 -10.99 23.64
CA ASN A 210 -19.24 -12.16 24.28
C ASN A 210 -19.79 -11.78 25.67
N ALA A 211 -20.36 -12.75 26.39
CA ALA A 211 -20.91 -12.51 27.73
C ALA A 211 -19.85 -12.05 28.76
N GLU A 212 -18.56 -12.21 28.45
CA GLU A 212 -17.43 -11.92 29.34
C GLU A 212 -16.75 -10.57 29.02
N GLY A 213 -16.93 -10.03 27.81
CA GLY A 213 -16.36 -8.75 27.40
C GLY A 213 -16.12 -8.64 25.89
N PHE A 214 -15.07 -7.89 25.51
CA PHE A 214 -14.62 -7.76 24.13
C PHE A 214 -13.36 -8.59 23.90
N PHE A 215 -13.37 -9.50 22.94
CA PHE A 215 -12.19 -10.25 22.56
C PHE A 215 -11.33 -9.43 21.60
N VAL A 216 -10.08 -9.21 21.98
CA VAL A 216 -9.12 -8.41 21.21
C VAL A 216 -7.77 -9.12 21.12
N CYS A 217 -7.00 -8.80 20.08
CA CYS A 217 -5.64 -9.30 19.91
C CYS A 217 -4.65 -8.16 19.67
N LEU A 218 -3.44 -8.31 20.21
CA LEU A 218 -2.32 -7.44 19.90
C LEU A 218 -1.50 -8.03 18.75
N VAL A 219 -1.05 -7.16 17.86
CA VAL A 219 -0.10 -7.48 16.79
C VAL A 219 1.24 -6.83 17.09
N PRO A 220 2.37 -7.52 16.83
CA PRO A 220 3.69 -6.97 17.10
C PRO A 220 4.01 -5.77 16.19
N SER A 221 4.77 -4.81 16.73
CA SER A 221 5.28 -3.68 15.95
C SER A 221 6.21 -4.14 14.82
N CYS A 222 6.21 -3.38 13.73
CA CYS A 222 7.10 -3.61 12.60
C CYS A 222 8.54 -3.26 12.99
N SER A 223 9.51 -4.13 12.71
CA SER A 223 10.92 -3.74 12.81
C SER A 223 11.21 -2.73 11.71
N SER A 224 11.50 -1.49 12.08
CA SER A 224 12.13 -0.54 11.16
C SER A 224 13.52 -1.09 10.84
N THR A 225 13.72 -1.60 9.63
CA THR A 225 15.07 -1.81 9.10
C THR A 225 15.77 -0.45 9.10
N ALA A 226 16.77 -0.31 9.96
CA ALA A 226 17.73 0.78 9.95
C ALA A 226 18.72 0.59 8.80
#